data_AF-A0A0S4XCD6-F1
#
_entry.id   AF-A0A0S4XCD6-F1
#
_cell.length_a   1.000
_cell.length_b   1.000
_cell.length_c   1.000
_cell.angle_alpha   90.00
_cell.angle_beta   90.00
_cell.angle_gamma   90.00
#
_symmetry.space_group_name_H-M   'P 1'
#
loop_
_entity.id
_entity.type
_entity.pdbx_description
1 polymer ?
#
loop_
_entity_poly.entity_id
_entity_poly.type
_entity_poly.pdbx_seq_one_letter_code
_entity_poly.pdbx_strand_id
1 'polypeptide(L)'
;MPTDPIKAPQPPWVAFPHIKPDELAMHVRQGIAEPWFDQEWRPYWASLTPMQRGSYLDAWQASPEWREAIAFVFNAPSDLDIDQDAKESEEYLRNHGKRPQEKKRSLLSRIFKR
;
A
#
# COMPACT_ATOMS: atom_id res chain seq x y z
N MET A 1 -31.62 -10.05 21.33
CA MET A 1 -30.43 -9.30 20.91
C MET A 1 -29.33 -10.33 20.70
N PRO A 2 -28.90 -10.67 19.47
CA PRO A 2 -27.72 -11.49 19.30
C PRO A 2 -26.51 -10.59 19.54
N THR A 3 -25.92 -10.71 20.73
CA THR A 3 -24.56 -10.26 21.02
C THR A 3 -23.61 -11.29 20.43
N ASP A 4 -23.42 -11.26 19.11
CA ASP A 4 -22.24 -11.89 18.54
C ASP A 4 -21.06 -10.99 18.90
N PRO A 5 -20.14 -11.41 19.79
CA PRO A 5 -18.88 -10.70 19.91
C PRO A 5 -18.28 -10.75 18.52
N ILE A 6 -18.00 -9.59 17.91
CA ILE A 6 -17.19 -9.55 16.68
C ILE A 6 -15.96 -10.37 17.02
N LYS A 7 -15.87 -11.59 16.49
CA LYS A 7 -14.84 -12.55 16.84
C LYS A 7 -13.58 -11.95 16.25
N ALA A 8 -12.81 -11.27 17.11
CA ALA A 8 -11.61 -10.57 16.67
C ALA A 8 -10.76 -11.55 15.86
N PRO A 9 -10.39 -11.22 14.61
CA PRO A 9 -9.59 -12.11 13.80
C PRO A 9 -8.28 -12.39 14.53
N GLN A 10 -7.75 -13.58 14.27
CA GLN A 10 -6.44 -13.96 14.78
C GLN A 10 -5.39 -12.98 14.24
N PRO A 11 -4.35 -12.63 15.00
CA PRO A 11 -3.32 -11.74 14.49
C PRO A 11 -2.51 -12.42 13.39
N PRO A 12 -1.82 -11.65 12.52
CA PRO A 12 -1.12 -12.19 11.36
C PRO A 12 -0.12 -13.30 11.69
N TRP A 13 0.62 -13.18 12.80
CA TRP A 13 1.60 -14.19 13.25
C TRP A 13 0.98 -15.48 13.78
N VAL A 14 -0.31 -15.47 14.12
CA VAL A 14 -1.05 -16.67 14.53
C VAL A 14 -1.69 -17.33 13.30
N ALA A 15 -2.28 -16.53 12.41
CA ALA A 15 -2.87 -17.04 11.17
C ALA A 15 -1.80 -17.59 10.21
N PHE A 16 -0.62 -16.97 10.19
CA PHE A 16 0.49 -17.31 9.31
C PHE A 16 1.80 -17.37 10.10
N PRO A 17 2.07 -18.47 10.84
CA PRO A 17 3.23 -18.58 11.72
C PRO A 17 4.58 -18.60 10.98
N HIS A 18 4.56 -18.74 9.66
CA HIS A 18 5.76 -18.73 8.82
C HIS A 18 6.16 -17.32 8.35
N ILE A 19 5.26 -16.35 8.46
CA ILE A 19 5.54 -14.97 8.07
C ILE A 19 6.28 -14.28 9.20
N LYS A 20 7.39 -13.62 8.89
CA LYS A 20 8.11 -12.77 9.84
C LYS A 20 7.60 -11.33 9.81
N PRO A 21 7.81 -10.54 10.88
CA PRO A 21 7.41 -9.13 10.91
C PRO A 21 7.93 -8.31 9.71
N ASP A 22 9.18 -8.53 9.31
CA ASP A 22 9.84 -7.85 8.19
C ASP A 22 9.29 -8.26 6.81
N GLU A 23 8.66 -9.44 6.71
CA GLU A 23 8.07 -9.95 5.47
C GLU A 23 6.58 -9.58 5.34
N LEU A 24 5.97 -9.04 6.41
CA LEU A 24 4.54 -8.73 6.46
C LEU A 24 4.08 -7.86 5.28
N ALA A 25 4.84 -6.82 4.94
CA ALA A 25 4.50 -5.91 3.85
C ALA A 25 4.38 -6.62 2.48
N MET A 26 5.19 -7.65 2.23
CA MET A 26 5.15 -8.42 0.99
C MET A 26 3.91 -9.33 0.94
N HIS A 27 3.60 -10.00 2.05
CA HIS A 27 2.50 -10.97 2.12
C HIS A 27 1.11 -10.34 2.22
N VAL A 28 1.01 -9.08 2.66
CA VAL A 28 -0.27 -8.35 2.72
C VAL A 28 -0.81 -8.02 1.33
N ARG A 29 0.02 -8.02 0.29
CA ARG A 29 -0.36 -7.65 -1.08
C ARG A 29 -0.19 -8.77 -2.10
N GLN A 30 0.35 -9.92 -1.70
CA GLN A 30 0.69 -11.00 -2.64
C GLN A 30 0.51 -12.38 -2.01
N GLY A 31 -0.04 -13.29 -2.81
CA GLY A 31 -0.08 -14.73 -2.52
C GLY A 31 -1.29 -15.16 -1.70
N ILE A 32 -1.18 -16.32 -1.06
CA ILE A 32 -2.31 -17.02 -0.41
C ILE A 32 -2.84 -16.27 0.82
N ALA A 33 -2.04 -15.39 1.42
CA ALA A 33 -2.44 -14.60 2.59
C ALA A 33 -3.25 -13.34 2.24
N GLU A 34 -3.12 -12.82 1.01
CA GLU A 34 -3.76 -11.58 0.56
C GLU A 34 -5.28 -11.58 0.77
N PRO A 35 -6.06 -12.62 0.39
CA PRO A 35 -7.51 -12.60 0.58
C PRO A 35 -7.91 -12.51 2.05
N TRP A 36 -7.16 -13.14 2.95
CA TRP A 36 -7.42 -13.06 4.39
C TRP A 36 -7.12 -11.66 4.94
N PHE A 37 -6.03 -11.05 4.50
CA PHE A 37 -5.71 -9.69 4.90
C PHE A 37 -6.77 -8.68 4.42
N ASP A 38 -7.27 -8.86 3.21
CA ASP A 38 -8.21 -7.94 2.58
C ASP A 38 -9.65 -8.09 3.11
N GLN A 39 -10.07 -9.33 3.39
CA GLN A 39 -11.46 -9.61 3.79
C GLN A 39 -11.66 -9.59 5.31
N GLU A 40 -10.69 -10.08 6.08
CA GLU A 40 -10.83 -10.26 7.53
C GLU A 40 -10.07 -9.17 8.29
N TRP A 41 -8.76 -9.05 8.01
CA TRP A 41 -7.87 -8.24 8.84
C TRP A 41 -8.03 -6.73 8.63
N ARG A 42 -7.97 -6.24 7.39
CA ARG A 42 -8.04 -4.79 7.09
C ARG A 42 -9.34 -4.16 7.56
N PRO A 43 -10.54 -4.71 7.27
CA PRO A 43 -11.81 -4.12 7.74
C PRO A 43 -11.88 -4.07 9.27
N TYR A 44 -11.44 -5.15 9.94
CA TYR A 44 -11.36 -5.19 11.39
C TYR A 44 -10.41 -4.13 11.93
N TRP A 45 -9.16 -4.09 11.45
CA TRP A 45 -8.13 -3.16 11.94
C TRP A 45 -8.51 -1.68 11.72
N ALA A 46 -9.12 -1.38 10.57
CA ALA A 46 -9.62 -0.05 10.24
C ALA A 46 -10.77 0.39 11.17
N SER A 47 -11.61 -0.54 11.61
CA SER A 47 -12.73 -0.26 12.52
C SER A 47 -12.30 0.08 13.96
N LEU A 48 -11.06 -0.29 14.35
CA LEU A 48 -10.55 -0.04 15.70
C LEU A 48 -10.00 1.37 15.88
N THR A 49 -10.30 1.97 17.03
CA THR A 49 -9.63 3.20 17.51
C THR A 49 -8.18 2.91 17.92
N PRO A 50 -7.30 3.94 18.01
CA PRO A 50 -5.92 3.75 18.46
C PRO A 50 -5.79 3.04 19.82
N MET A 51 -6.68 3.34 20.77
CA MET A 51 -6.72 2.66 22.07
C MET A 51 -7.13 1.19 21.96
N GLN A 52 -8.09 0.87 21.10
CA GLN A 52 -8.52 -0.53 20.87
C GLN A 52 -7.44 -1.33 20.13
N ARG A 53 -6.72 -0.73 19.18
CA ARG A 53 -5.57 -1.34 18.51
C ARG A 53 -4.47 -1.69 19.52
N GLY A 54 -4.14 -0.76 20.43
CA GLY A 54 -3.19 -1.02 21.52
C GLY A 54 -3.65 -2.18 22.41
N SER A 55 -4.90 -2.13 22.88
CA SER A 55 -5.48 -3.19 23.72
C SER A 55 -5.48 -4.56 23.03
N TYR A 56 -5.74 -4.60 21.72
CA TYR A 56 -5.68 -5.83 20.93
C TYR A 56 -4.24 -6.38 20.88
N LEU A 57 -3.25 -5.54 20.58
CA LEU A 57 -1.85 -5.96 20.52
C LEU A 57 -1.32 -6.41 21.90
N ASP A 58 -1.77 -5.77 22.97
CA ASP A 58 -1.45 -6.16 24.35
C ASP A 58 -2.07 -7.51 24.71
N ALA A 59 -3.36 -7.72 24.38
CA ALA A 59 -4.06 -8.98 24.65
C ALA A 59 -3.41 -10.18 23.94
N TRP A 60 -2.88 -9.97 22.74
CA TRP A 60 -2.17 -10.99 21.97
C TRP A 60 -0.67 -11.06 22.25
N GLN A 61 -0.16 -10.30 23.23
CA GLN A 61 1.26 -10.24 23.60
C GLN A 61 2.17 -10.00 22.38
N ALA A 62 1.76 -9.07 21.51
CA ALA A 62 2.51 -8.75 20.31
C ALA A 62 3.91 -8.24 20.64
N SER A 63 4.92 -8.86 20.04
CA SER A 63 6.31 -8.43 20.18
C SER A 63 6.53 -7.04 19.58
N PRO A 64 7.56 -6.29 20.00
CA PRO A 64 7.84 -4.97 19.47
C PRO A 64 7.93 -4.95 17.94
N GLU A 65 8.56 -5.96 17.34
CA GLU A 65 8.74 -6.07 15.90
C GLU A 65 7.40 -6.19 15.17
N TRP A 66 6.45 -6.94 15.72
CA TRP A 66 5.10 -7.07 15.15
C TRP A 66 4.28 -5.80 15.29
N ARG A 67 4.44 -5.07 16.39
CA ARG A 67 3.78 -3.76 16.58
C ARG A 67 4.27 -2.76 15.54
N GLU A 68 5.58 -2.71 15.31
CA GLU A 68 6.19 -1.85 14.30
C GLU A 68 5.77 -2.26 12.89
N ALA A 69 5.80 -3.54 12.55
CA ALA A 69 5.38 -4.04 11.25
C ALA A 69 3.92 -3.70 10.95
N ILE A 70 3.02 -3.91 11.91
CA ILE A 70 1.60 -3.55 11.74
C ILE A 70 1.41 -2.04 11.61
N ALA A 71 2.12 -1.24 12.42
CA ALA A 71 2.06 0.22 12.32
C ALA A 71 2.55 0.71 10.95
N PHE A 72 3.67 0.15 10.46
CA PHE A 72 4.23 0.47 9.16
C PHE A 72 3.27 0.11 8.01
N VAL A 73 2.68 -1.09 8.04
CA VAL A 73 1.85 -1.57 6.94
C VAL A 73 0.42 -1.00 6.96
N PHE A 74 -0.18 -0.83 8.14
CA PHE A 74 -1.60 -0.52 8.28
C PHE A 74 -1.91 0.81 8.97
N ASN A 75 -0.92 1.49 9.55
CA ASN A 75 -1.09 2.80 10.20
C ASN A 75 -0.32 3.91 9.48
N ALA A 76 0.29 3.63 8.33
CA ALA A 76 0.86 4.66 7.48
C ALA A 76 -0.23 5.69 7.14
N PRO A 77 0.00 6.99 7.41
CA PRO A 77 -0.92 8.01 6.95
C PRO A 77 -0.96 7.93 5.42
N SER A 78 -2.17 7.95 4.88
CA SER A 78 -2.49 8.14 3.46
C SER A 78 -2.02 9.52 2.96
N ASP A 79 -0.75 9.87 3.19
CA ASP A 79 -0.18 11.19 2.88
C ASP A 79 0.38 11.26 1.46
N LEU A 80 0.31 10.14 0.72
CA LEU A 80 0.31 10.17 -0.74
C LEU A 80 -1.11 10.51 -1.19
N ASP A 81 -1.44 11.79 -1.13
CA ASP A 81 -2.60 12.36 -1.80
C ASP A 81 -2.37 12.21 -3.32
N ILE A 82 -2.75 11.05 -3.85
CA ILE A 82 -2.60 10.70 -5.28
C ILE A 82 -3.33 11.73 -6.15
N ASP A 83 -4.38 12.37 -5.63
CA ASP A 83 -5.10 13.42 -6.33
C ASP A 83 -4.29 14.72 -6.44
N GLN A 84 -3.42 15.00 -5.46
CA GLN A 84 -2.49 16.13 -5.51
C GLN A 84 -1.33 15.88 -6.49
N ASP A 85 -0.73 14.68 -6.46
CA ASP A 85 0.34 14.29 -7.39
C ASP A 85 -0.15 14.29 -8.86
N ALA A 86 -1.37 13.81 -9.10
CA ALA A 86 -2.00 13.86 -10.41
C ALA A 86 -2.18 15.30 -10.94
N LYS A 87 -2.62 16.22 -10.08
CA LYS A 87 -2.78 17.64 -10.44
C LYS A 87 -1.46 18.33 -10.76
N GLU A 88 -0.42 18.08 -9.96
CA GLU A 88 0.91 18.66 -10.19
C GLU A 88 1.52 18.17 -11.51
N SER A 89 1.31 16.89 -11.87
CA SER A 89 1.74 16.36 -13.16
C SER A 89 0.98 16.97 -14.35
N GLU A 90 -0.34 17.19 -14.22
CA GLU A 90 -1.12 17.89 -15.26
C GLU A 90 -0.67 19.35 -15.44
N GLU A 91 -0.36 20.04 -14.34
CA GLU A 91 0.17 21.41 -14.38
C GLU A 91 1.55 21.46 -15.05
N TYR A 92 2.42 20.51 -14.75
CA TYR A 92 3.73 20.38 -15.39
C TYR A 92 3.62 20.14 -16.91
N LEU A 93 2.73 19.25 -17.35
CA LEU A 93 2.47 19.02 -18.78
C LEU A 93 1.89 20.25 -19.48
N ARG A 94 1.04 21.02 -18.79
CA ARG A 94 0.48 22.27 -19.31
C ARG A 94 1.56 23.35 -19.48
N ASN A 95 2.49 23.47 -18.54
CA ASN A 95 3.57 24.46 -18.60
C ASN A 95 4.74 24.05 -19.52
N HIS A 96 5.05 22.75 -19.64
CA HIS A 96 6.19 22.24 -20.42
C HIS A 96 5.82 21.55 -21.75
N GLY A 97 4.54 21.50 -22.12
CA GLY A 97 4.03 20.95 -23.39
C GLY A 97 4.41 21.72 -24.67
N LYS A 98 5.25 22.76 -24.58
CA LYS A 98 5.83 23.46 -25.74
C LYS A 98 7.35 23.35 -25.76
N ARG A 99 7.89 22.14 -25.97
CA ARG A 99 9.22 22.01 -26.60
C ARG A 99 9.02 22.02 -28.12
N PRO A 100 9.79 22.83 -28.88
CA PRO A 100 9.65 22.87 -30.33
C PRO A 100 9.98 21.49 -30.90
N GLN A 101 9.12 21.00 -31.80
CA GLN A 101 9.45 19.91 -32.71
C GLN A 101 10.70 20.32 -33.49
N GLU A 102 11.89 19.95 -33.00
CA GLU A 102 13.10 20.01 -33.80
C GLU A 102 12.88 19.11 -34.99
N LYS A 103 12.63 19.76 -36.13
CA LYS A 103 12.46 19.16 -37.44
C LYS A 103 13.59 18.14 -37.59
N LYS A 104 13.24 16.85 -37.63
CA LYS A 104 14.12 15.77 -38.09
C LYS A 104 14.49 16.11 -39.53
N ARG A 105 15.54 16.92 -39.70
CA ARG A 105 16.16 17.24 -40.97
C ARG A 105 16.74 15.93 -41.50
N SER A 106 15.95 15.28 -42.33
CA SER A 106 16.36 14.64 -43.58
C SER A 106 17.82 14.15 -43.58
N LEU A 107 18.09 13.05 -42.88
CA LEU A 107 19.32 12.27 -43.06
C LEU A 107 19.12 11.11 -44.06
N LEU A 108 17.92 10.94 -44.61
CA LEU A 108 17.58 9.88 -45.56
C LEU A 108 17.75 10.27 -47.04
N SER A 109 18.10 11.52 -47.35
CA SER A 109 18.32 11.95 -48.74
C SER A 109 19.69 11.55 -49.32
N ARG A 110 20.56 10.90 -48.54
CA ARG A 110 21.93 10.56 -48.98
C ARG A 110 22.12 9.09 -49.40
N ILE A 111 21.06 8.27 -49.37
CA ILE A 111 21.13 6.84 -49.75
C ILE A 111 20.54 6.57 -51.15
N PHE A 112 19.80 7.51 -51.74
CA PHE A 112 19.19 7.37 -53.07
C PHE A 112 19.77 8.31 -54.12
N LYS A 113 21.10 8.31 -54.29
CA LYS A 113 21.73 8.85 -55.50
C LYS A 113 22.67 7.81 -56.09
N ARG A 114 22.14 7.00 -57.00
CA ARG A 114 22.90 6.21 -57.97
C ARG A 114 22.36 6.56 -59.35
#